data_AF-H2YJB7-F1
#
_entry.id   AF-H2YJB7-F1
#
_cell.length_a   1.000
_cell.length_b   1.000
_cell.length_c   1.000
_cell.angle_alpha   90.00
_cell.angle_beta   90.00
_cell.angle_gamma   90.00
#
_symmetry.space_group_name_H-M   'P 1'
#
loop_
_entity.id
_entity.type
_entity.pdbx_description
1 polymer ?
#
loop_
_entity_poly.entity_id
_entity_poly.type
_entity_poly.pdbx_seq_one_letter_code
_entity_poly.pdbx_strand_id
1 'polypeptide(L)'
;MWGFSPALDLQKDLCDCECLSDAPKEEGEALEVVNILLIGCGDCRHILQTMARRKRHRKRKVHIYVVENNLELLGRHLLLLTLALEPSHRMGLQEKVELFAELYGNSMIRQQTVQYLQEKANLFIEMITDLDYFDERMPSIDLSQLKYKERDYLEGIFKFWREPNPRYFNISTVWDNRLRQYLGTRYDTRKGAFDWDLSMKLHDLGGKSHHEK
;
A
#
# COMPACT_ATOMS: atom_id res chain seq x y z
N MET A 1 -1.12 1.26 8.42
CA MET A 1 -2.11 0.33 8.99
C MET A 1 -2.46 -0.65 7.88
N TRP A 2 -2.49 -1.96 8.12
CA TRP A 2 -2.93 -2.93 7.11
C TRP A 2 -4.46 -2.95 7.10
N GLY A 3 -5.07 -3.11 5.93
CA GLY A 3 -6.51 -3.29 5.90
C GLY A 3 -6.90 -4.63 6.55
N PHE A 4 -8.06 -4.70 7.20
CA PHE A 4 -8.50 -5.88 7.96
C PHE A 4 -9.42 -6.83 7.19
N SER A 5 -9.45 -6.72 5.85
CA SER A 5 -10.35 -7.50 4.99
C SER A 5 -9.61 -8.10 3.78
N PRO A 6 -10.13 -9.15 3.14
CA PRO A 6 -9.55 -9.65 1.90
C PRO A 6 -9.51 -8.59 0.79
N ALA A 7 -8.52 -8.70 -0.10
CA ALA A 7 -8.44 -7.83 -1.27
C ALA A 7 -9.61 -8.13 -2.23
N LEU A 8 -10.43 -7.11 -2.47
CA LEU A 8 -11.57 -7.15 -3.40
C LEU A 8 -11.14 -6.81 -4.82
N ASP A 9 -11.72 -7.54 -5.77
CA ASP A 9 -11.71 -7.17 -7.18
C ASP A 9 -12.89 -6.24 -7.45
N LEU A 10 -12.62 -4.94 -7.55
CA LEU A 10 -13.65 -3.90 -7.57
C LEU A 10 -14.48 -3.91 -8.86
N GLN A 11 -14.09 -4.70 -9.86
CA GLN A 11 -14.85 -4.88 -11.09
C GLN A 11 -15.76 -6.12 -11.07
N LYS A 12 -15.59 -7.01 -10.09
CA LYS A 12 -16.33 -8.28 -10.03
C LYS A 12 -17.84 -8.06 -10.00
N ASP A 13 -18.30 -7.14 -9.15
CA ASP A 13 -19.72 -6.93 -8.89
C ASP A 13 -20.33 -5.89 -9.87
N LEU A 14 -19.53 -5.33 -10.78
CA LEU A 14 -20.01 -4.41 -11.81
C LEU A 14 -20.72 -5.12 -12.96
N CYS A 15 -20.47 -6.42 -13.15
CA CYS A 15 -21.17 -7.20 -14.17
C CYS A 15 -22.65 -7.44 -13.84
N ASP A 16 -23.05 -7.27 -12.57
CA ASP A 16 -24.42 -7.52 -12.11
C ASP A 16 -25.29 -6.25 -12.08
N CYS A 17 -24.73 -5.06 -12.39
CA CYS A 17 -25.55 -3.84 -12.46
C CYS A 17 -26.24 -3.73 -13.82
N GLU A 18 -27.58 -3.81 -13.82
CA GLU A 18 -28.45 -3.57 -14.98
C GLU A 18 -28.21 -2.21 -15.67
N CYS A 19 -27.53 -1.30 -14.98
CA CYS A 19 -27.12 0.01 -15.45
C CYS A 19 -25.98 -0.01 -16.51
N LEU A 20 -25.30 -1.15 -16.68
CA LEU A 20 -24.16 -1.31 -17.58
C LEU A 20 -24.58 -2.33 -18.66
N SER A 21 -25.02 -1.84 -19.81
CA SER A 21 -25.55 -2.71 -20.87
C SER A 21 -24.51 -3.71 -21.39
N ASP A 22 -24.95 -4.96 -21.52
CA ASP A 22 -24.23 -6.09 -22.14
C ASP A 22 -24.21 -6.01 -23.68
N ALA A 23 -24.68 -4.91 -24.27
CA ALA A 23 -24.67 -4.74 -25.71
C ALA A 23 -23.22 -4.77 -26.23
N PRO A 24 -22.92 -5.59 -27.25
CA PRO A 24 -21.62 -5.55 -27.91
C PRO A 24 -21.43 -4.16 -28.52
N LYS A 25 -20.36 -3.47 -28.11
CA LYS A 25 -20.00 -2.16 -28.67
C LYS A 25 -19.51 -2.30 -30.10
N GLU A 26 -19.99 -1.45 -30.99
CA GLU A 26 -19.47 -1.34 -32.35
C GLU A 26 -18.01 -0.85 -32.35
N GLU A 27 -17.24 -1.25 -33.37
CA GLU A 27 -15.86 -0.78 -33.56
C GLU A 27 -15.86 0.76 -33.74
N GLY A 28 -15.39 1.49 -32.72
CA GLY A 28 -15.33 2.95 -32.73
C GLY A 28 -16.03 3.63 -31.56
N GLU A 29 -16.84 2.91 -30.78
CA GLU A 29 -17.47 3.49 -29.59
C GLU A 29 -16.45 3.73 -28.46
N ALA A 30 -16.59 4.88 -27.79
CA ALA A 30 -15.77 5.23 -26.63
C ALA A 30 -15.86 4.13 -25.55
N LEU A 31 -14.72 3.80 -24.93
CA LEU A 31 -14.69 2.85 -23.82
C LEU A 31 -15.62 3.35 -22.72
N GLU A 32 -16.40 2.42 -22.15
CA GLU A 32 -17.18 2.72 -20.96
C GLU A 32 -16.25 3.20 -19.85
N VAL A 33 -16.71 4.17 -19.05
CA VAL A 33 -15.96 4.74 -17.92
C VAL A 33 -16.64 4.32 -16.63
N VAL A 34 -15.88 3.72 -15.72
CA VAL A 34 -16.32 3.37 -14.36
C VAL A 34 -15.51 4.17 -13.36
N ASN A 35 -16.21 4.80 -12.42
CA ASN A 35 -15.62 5.53 -11.31
C ASN A 35 -15.85 4.75 -10.01
N ILE A 36 -14.77 4.49 -9.27
CA ILE A 36 -14.79 3.71 -8.02
C ILE A 36 -14.16 4.57 -6.94
N LEU A 37 -14.86 4.73 -5.81
CA LEU A 37 -14.36 5.49 -4.66
C LEU A 37 -13.95 4.54 -3.54
N LEU A 38 -12.70 4.66 -3.09
CA LEU A 38 -12.12 3.94 -1.97
C LEU A 38 -11.89 4.91 -0.82
N ILE A 39 -12.50 4.65 0.34
CA ILE A 39 -12.39 5.49 1.53
C ILE A 39 -11.74 4.68 2.64
N GLY A 40 -10.61 5.17 3.17
CA GLY A 40 -9.94 4.58 4.34
C GLY A 40 -9.54 3.12 4.17
N CYS A 41 -9.07 2.74 2.98
CA CYS A 41 -8.67 1.36 2.70
C CYS A 41 -7.41 0.94 3.47
N GLY A 42 -6.57 1.90 3.86
CA GLY A 42 -5.35 1.68 4.63
C GLY A 42 -4.17 1.19 3.79
N ASP A 43 -4.41 0.48 2.69
CA ASP A 43 -3.40 0.00 1.74
C ASP A 43 -3.94 -0.11 0.31
N CYS A 44 -3.05 -0.38 -0.66
CA CYS A 44 -3.35 -0.42 -2.09
C CYS A 44 -3.80 -1.80 -2.61
N ARG A 45 -4.13 -2.78 -1.75
CA ARG A 45 -4.43 -4.16 -2.20
C ARG A 45 -5.63 -4.27 -3.14
N HIS A 46 -6.66 -3.44 -2.93
CA HIS A 46 -7.88 -3.47 -3.76
C HIS A 46 -7.55 -2.99 -5.17
N ILE A 47 -6.69 -1.98 -5.28
CA ILE A 47 -6.17 -1.47 -6.55
C ILE A 47 -5.37 -2.57 -7.25
N LEU A 48 -4.38 -3.16 -6.57
CA LEU A 48 -3.54 -4.23 -7.13
C LEU A 48 -4.35 -5.45 -7.55
N GLN A 49 -5.31 -5.88 -6.73
CA GLN A 49 -6.20 -7.01 -7.03
C GLN A 49 -7.05 -6.74 -8.28
N THR A 50 -7.61 -5.54 -8.39
CA THR A 50 -8.42 -5.11 -9.53
C THR A 50 -7.57 -5.02 -10.81
N MET A 51 -6.33 -4.52 -10.71
CA MET A 51 -5.38 -4.47 -11.82
C MET A 51 -4.96 -5.87 -12.28
N ALA A 52 -4.60 -6.76 -11.34
CA ALA A 52 -4.19 -8.12 -11.64
C ALA A 52 -5.28 -8.93 -12.35
N ARG A 53 -6.55 -8.66 -12.02
CA ARG A 53 -7.72 -9.32 -12.63
C ARG A 53 -8.29 -8.57 -13.82
N ARG A 54 -7.66 -7.49 -14.27
CA ARG A 54 -8.19 -6.61 -15.32
C ARG A 54 -8.60 -7.35 -16.60
N LYS A 55 -7.83 -8.37 -17.01
CA LYS A 55 -8.09 -9.19 -18.21
C LYS A 55 -9.32 -10.12 -18.09
N ARG A 56 -9.85 -10.33 -16.88
CA ARG A 56 -11.07 -11.13 -16.65
C ARG A 56 -12.35 -10.34 -16.90
N HIS A 57 -12.25 -9.02 -17.07
CA HIS A 57 -13.36 -8.10 -17.18
C HIS A 57 -13.41 -7.44 -18.55
N ARG A 58 -14.60 -7.01 -18.97
CA ARG A 58 -14.80 -6.24 -20.22
C ARG A 58 -13.82 -5.06 -20.33
N LYS A 59 -13.40 -4.73 -21.56
CA LYS A 59 -12.52 -3.58 -21.79
C LYS A 59 -13.27 -2.26 -21.50
N ARG A 60 -12.96 -1.62 -20.37
CA ARG A 60 -13.47 -0.32 -19.93
C ARG A 60 -12.36 0.55 -19.30
N LYS A 61 -12.57 1.85 -19.23
CA LYS A 61 -11.72 2.79 -18.49
C LYS A 61 -12.16 2.77 -17.02
N VAL A 62 -11.23 2.56 -16.09
CA VAL A 62 -11.52 2.48 -14.65
C VAL A 62 -10.76 3.59 -13.95
N HIS A 63 -11.49 4.48 -13.30
CA HIS A 63 -10.95 5.53 -12.43
C HIS A 63 -11.18 5.12 -10.98
N ILE A 64 -10.10 5.00 -10.21
CA ILE A 64 -10.16 4.69 -8.78
C ILE A 64 -9.75 5.95 -8.02
N TYR A 65 -10.69 6.51 -7.28
CA TYR A 65 -10.48 7.65 -6.38
C TYR A 65 -10.18 7.13 -4.99
N VAL A 66 -9.08 7.60 -4.40
CA VAL A 66 -8.63 7.14 -3.08
C VAL A 66 -8.70 8.30 -2.10
N VAL A 67 -9.44 8.11 -1.02
CA VAL A 67 -9.56 9.06 0.09
C VAL A 67 -8.97 8.42 1.34
N GLU A 68 -7.87 8.97 1.82
CA GLU A 68 -7.19 8.55 3.03
C GLU A 68 -7.10 9.72 4.01
N ASN A 69 -7.23 9.43 5.30
CA ASN A 69 -7.14 10.45 6.35
C ASN A 69 -5.68 10.76 6.76
N ASN A 70 -4.70 10.01 6.22
CA ASN A 70 -3.30 10.16 6.56
C ASN A 70 -2.43 10.14 5.29
N LEU A 71 -1.66 11.21 5.08
CA LEU A 71 -0.76 11.37 3.94
C LEU A 71 0.40 10.36 3.93
N GLU A 72 0.81 9.84 5.09
CA GLU A 72 1.79 8.76 5.19
C GLU A 72 1.28 7.48 4.50
N LEU A 73 -0.04 7.23 4.57
CA LEU A 73 -0.66 6.11 3.85
C LEU A 73 -0.68 6.37 2.34
N LEU A 74 -1.00 7.58 1.90
CA LEU A 74 -0.96 7.95 0.48
C LEU A 74 0.46 7.85 -0.10
N GLY A 75 1.47 8.36 0.61
CA GLY A 75 2.87 8.18 0.22
C GLY A 75 3.26 6.71 0.11
N ARG A 76 2.78 5.87 1.04
CA ARG A 76 3.01 4.42 1.01
C ARG A 76 2.27 3.74 -0.14
N HIS A 77 1.05 4.16 -0.48
CA HIS A 77 0.34 3.68 -1.67
C HIS A 77 1.15 3.99 -2.92
N LEU A 78 1.63 5.24 -3.05
CA LEU A 78 2.46 5.65 -4.17
C LEU A 78 3.73 4.79 -4.30
N LEU A 79 4.44 4.56 -3.19
CA LEU A 79 5.62 3.69 -3.17
C LEU A 79 5.31 2.25 -3.62
N LEU A 80 4.27 1.63 -3.06
CA LEU A 80 3.93 0.24 -3.32
C LEU A 80 3.38 0.04 -4.74
N LEU A 81 2.58 0.99 -5.25
CA LEU A 81 2.11 0.98 -6.63
C LEU A 81 3.26 1.19 -7.62
N THR A 82 4.19 2.11 -7.32
CA THR A 82 5.41 2.32 -8.11
C THR A 82 6.22 1.04 -8.22
N LEU A 83 6.47 0.35 -7.10
CA LEU A 83 7.20 -0.91 -7.07
C LEU A 83 6.49 -2.01 -7.87
N ALA A 84 5.17 -2.14 -7.71
CA ALA A 84 4.39 -3.12 -8.45
C ALA A 84 4.43 -2.87 -9.98
N LEU A 85 4.50 -1.61 -10.38
CA LEU A 85 4.53 -1.16 -11.78
C LEU A 85 5.95 -0.97 -12.35
N GLU A 86 7.00 -1.26 -11.58
CA GLU A 86 8.37 -1.14 -12.05
C GLU A 86 8.57 -1.98 -13.32
N PRO A 87 9.25 -1.49 -14.37
CA PRO A 87 9.43 -2.27 -15.59
C PRO A 87 10.21 -3.57 -15.37
N SER A 88 9.78 -4.66 -16.00
CA SER A 88 10.41 -5.98 -15.84
C SER A 88 11.86 -6.05 -16.32
N HIS A 89 12.31 -5.11 -17.17
CA HIS A 89 13.71 -5.03 -17.60
C HIS A 89 14.63 -4.46 -16.51
N ARG A 90 14.06 -3.77 -15.52
CA ARG A 90 14.80 -3.16 -14.41
C ARG A 90 14.76 -4.03 -13.16
N MET A 91 13.62 -4.66 -12.88
CA MET A 91 13.42 -5.45 -11.66
C MET A 91 12.59 -6.70 -11.98
N GLY A 92 13.08 -7.87 -11.56
CA GLY A 92 12.39 -9.14 -11.76
C GLY A 92 11.14 -9.28 -10.87
N LEU A 93 10.22 -10.18 -11.21
CA LEU A 93 8.99 -10.39 -10.42
C LEU A 93 9.30 -10.83 -8.98
N GLN A 94 10.25 -11.76 -8.80
CA GLN A 94 10.62 -12.25 -7.48
C GLN A 94 11.16 -11.12 -6.59
N GLU A 95 12.09 -10.34 -7.12
CA GLU A 95 12.68 -9.18 -6.44
C GLU A 95 11.61 -8.15 -6.04
N LYS A 96 10.65 -7.86 -6.93
CA LYS A 96 9.50 -6.99 -6.60
C LYS A 96 8.71 -7.52 -5.43
N VAL A 97 8.39 -8.81 -5.42
CA VAL A 97 7.58 -9.43 -4.36
C VAL A 97 8.32 -9.40 -3.03
N GLU A 98 9.62 -9.69 -3.02
CA GLU A 98 10.46 -9.64 -1.81
C GLU A 98 10.55 -8.22 -1.25
N LEU A 99 10.88 -7.23 -2.10
CA LEU A 99 10.89 -5.80 -1.72
C LEU A 99 9.52 -5.32 -1.26
N PHE A 100 8.45 -5.75 -1.94
CA PHE A 100 7.09 -5.37 -1.59
C PHE A 100 6.73 -5.89 -0.20
N ALA A 101 6.98 -7.18 0.06
CA ALA A 101 6.70 -7.79 1.35
C ALA A 101 7.49 -7.12 2.49
N GLU A 102 8.75 -6.77 2.24
CA GLU A 102 9.60 -6.10 3.22
C GLU A 102 9.12 -4.67 3.52
N LEU A 103 8.90 -3.84 2.49
CA LEU A 103 8.37 -2.48 2.65
C LEU A 103 6.95 -2.46 3.24
N TYR A 104 6.14 -3.48 2.89
CA TYR A 104 4.78 -3.59 3.38
C TYR A 104 4.73 -4.03 4.84
N GLY A 105 5.53 -5.02 5.21
CA GLY A 105 5.37 -5.79 6.45
C GLY A 105 6.28 -5.38 7.61
N ASN A 106 7.45 -4.82 7.33
CA ASN A 106 8.51 -4.71 8.33
C ASN A 106 8.73 -3.27 8.81
N SER A 107 9.08 -3.14 10.09
CA SER A 107 9.50 -1.87 10.69
C SER A 107 11.00 -1.57 10.51
N MET A 108 11.79 -2.62 10.29
CA MET A 108 13.21 -2.54 9.93
C MET A 108 13.40 -3.24 8.59
N ILE A 109 14.20 -2.64 7.73
CA ILE A 109 14.41 -3.11 6.36
C ILE A 109 15.90 -3.24 6.08
N ARG A 110 16.27 -4.12 5.15
CA ARG A 110 17.65 -4.35 4.72
C ARG A 110 18.20 -3.12 3.99
N GLN A 111 19.54 -3.01 3.97
CA GLN A 111 20.23 -1.89 3.33
C GLN A 111 19.85 -1.72 1.84
N GLN A 112 19.65 -2.82 1.11
CA GLN A 112 19.22 -2.79 -0.30
C GLN A 112 17.83 -2.16 -0.45
N THR A 113 16.90 -2.51 0.44
CA THR A 113 15.55 -1.95 0.48
C THR A 113 15.56 -0.48 0.89
N VAL A 114 16.48 -0.08 1.79
CA VAL A 114 16.72 1.34 2.10
C VAL A 114 17.18 2.10 0.85
N GLN A 115 18.14 1.57 0.09
CA GLN A 115 18.63 2.22 -1.13
C GLN A 115 17.49 2.45 -2.14
N TYR A 116 16.66 1.43 -2.38
CA TYR A 116 15.48 1.57 -3.24
C TYR A 116 14.51 2.64 -2.71
N LEU A 117 14.22 2.63 -1.41
CA LEU A 117 13.34 3.62 -0.78
C LEU A 117 13.88 5.05 -0.93
N GLN A 118 15.17 5.26 -0.72
CA GLN A 118 15.82 6.57 -0.86
C GLN A 118 15.81 7.05 -2.31
N GLU A 119 16.03 6.15 -3.26
CA GLU A 119 15.94 6.46 -4.69
C GLU A 119 14.52 6.92 -5.07
N LYS A 120 13.49 6.17 -4.65
CA LYS A 120 12.10 6.54 -4.90
C LYS A 120 11.67 7.80 -4.15
N ALA A 121 12.18 8.01 -2.94
CA ALA A 121 11.92 9.23 -2.19
C ALA A 121 12.43 10.49 -2.93
N ASN A 122 13.63 10.44 -3.53
CA ASN A 122 14.12 11.53 -4.38
C ASN A 122 13.20 11.78 -5.57
N LEU A 123 12.83 10.72 -6.29
CA LEU A 123 11.92 10.81 -7.42
C LEU A 123 10.56 11.42 -7.01
N PHE A 124 10.00 11.00 -5.88
CA PHE A 124 8.73 11.50 -5.39
C PHE A 124 8.78 12.97 -4.96
N ILE A 125 9.91 13.44 -4.41
CA ILE A 125 10.09 14.87 -4.10
C ILE A 125 10.00 15.71 -5.37
N GLU A 126 10.71 15.31 -6.44
CA GLU A 126 10.65 16.02 -7.73
C GLU A 126 9.22 16.03 -8.28
N MET A 127 8.58 14.87 -8.29
CA MET A 127 7.23 14.63 -8.78
C MET A 127 6.14 15.46 -8.09
N ILE A 128 6.14 15.59 -6.77
CA ILE A 128 5.10 16.37 -6.08
C ILE A 128 5.33 17.88 -6.20
N THR A 129 6.55 18.30 -6.51
CA THR A 129 6.89 19.71 -6.76
C THR A 129 6.60 20.14 -8.19
N ASP A 130 6.60 19.20 -9.14
CA ASP A 130 6.31 19.41 -10.56
C ASP A 130 5.32 18.34 -11.05
N LEU A 131 4.03 18.72 -11.12
CA LEU A 131 2.98 17.80 -11.55
C LEU A 131 3.04 17.46 -13.05
N ASP A 132 3.58 18.35 -13.89
CA ASP A 132 3.74 18.06 -15.31
C ASP A 132 4.79 16.93 -15.47
N TYR A 133 5.90 17.02 -14.72
CA TYR A 133 6.89 15.95 -14.63
C TYR A 133 6.30 14.65 -14.03
N PHE A 134 5.41 14.75 -13.05
CA PHE A 134 4.73 13.57 -12.50
C PHE A 134 3.88 12.85 -13.54
N ASP A 135 3.06 13.59 -14.28
CA ASP A 135 2.15 13.03 -15.29
C ASP A 135 2.92 12.33 -16.42
N GLU A 136 4.10 12.83 -16.80
CA GLU A 136 4.99 12.18 -17.76
C GLU A 136 5.53 10.82 -17.26
N ARG A 137 5.84 10.73 -15.96
CA ARG A 137 6.48 9.56 -15.35
C ARG A 137 5.50 8.51 -14.86
N MET A 138 4.34 8.92 -14.35
CA MET A 138 3.31 8.05 -13.76
C MET A 138 1.90 8.44 -14.24
N PRO A 139 1.61 8.36 -15.55
CA PRO A 139 0.33 8.80 -16.13
C PRO A 139 -0.90 8.01 -15.64
N SER A 140 -0.69 6.89 -14.94
CA SER A 140 -1.76 6.09 -14.33
C SER A 140 -2.21 6.58 -12.96
N ILE A 141 -1.51 7.54 -12.36
CA ILE A 141 -1.82 8.12 -11.05
C ILE A 141 -2.07 9.62 -11.26
N ASP A 142 -3.04 10.18 -10.54
CA ASP A 142 -3.38 11.60 -10.58
C ASP A 142 -3.31 12.18 -9.17
N LEU A 143 -2.52 13.22 -8.97
CA LEU A 143 -2.34 13.93 -7.69
C LEU A 143 -2.95 15.34 -7.71
N SER A 144 -3.64 15.74 -8.79
CA SER A 144 -4.20 17.08 -8.99
C SER A 144 -5.16 17.51 -7.87
N GLN A 145 -5.86 16.54 -7.26
CA GLN A 145 -6.82 16.77 -6.18
C GLN A 145 -6.17 17.06 -4.82
N LEU A 146 -4.86 16.84 -4.66
CA LEU A 146 -4.14 17.19 -3.43
C LEU A 146 -3.94 18.70 -3.34
N LYS A 147 -4.25 19.28 -2.18
CA LYS A 147 -4.00 20.69 -1.86
C LYS A 147 -2.48 20.93 -1.71
N TYR A 148 -2.03 22.16 -1.95
CA TYR A 148 -0.62 22.53 -1.78
C TYR A 148 -0.03 22.12 -0.43
N LYS A 149 -0.75 22.37 0.68
CA LYS A 149 -0.33 21.95 2.03
C LYS A 149 -0.15 20.43 2.17
N GLU A 150 -0.95 19.64 1.47
CA GLU A 150 -0.86 18.17 1.51
C GLU A 150 0.38 17.70 0.73
N ARG A 151 0.71 18.38 -0.38
CA ARG A 151 1.93 18.14 -1.16
C ARG A 151 3.17 18.51 -0.36
N ASP A 152 3.20 19.68 0.30
CA ASP A 152 4.31 20.07 1.18
C ASP A 152 4.55 19.05 2.30
N TYR A 153 3.47 18.51 2.86
CA TYR A 153 3.56 17.47 3.89
C TYR A 153 4.09 16.15 3.33
N LEU A 154 3.65 15.72 2.14
CA LEU A 154 4.22 14.57 1.43
C LEU A 154 5.72 14.77 1.14
N GLU A 155 6.13 15.97 0.77
CA GLU A 155 7.54 16.30 0.57
C GLU A 155 8.35 16.11 1.85
N GLY A 156 7.80 16.54 2.99
CA GLY A 156 8.37 16.28 4.31
C GLY A 156 8.52 14.78 4.60
N ILE A 157 7.50 13.98 4.30
CA ILE A 157 7.55 12.51 4.45
C ILE A 157 8.67 11.92 3.59
N PHE A 158 8.77 12.31 2.32
CA PHE A 158 9.78 11.76 1.41
C PHE A 158 11.19 12.23 1.77
N LYS A 159 11.37 13.48 2.24
CA LYS A 159 12.65 13.93 2.80
C LYS A 159 13.08 13.07 3.99
N PHE A 160 12.14 12.72 4.87
CA PHE A 160 12.40 11.80 5.98
C PHE A 160 12.76 10.37 5.50
N TRP A 161 12.09 9.84 4.48
CA TRP A 161 12.45 8.53 3.90
C TRP A 161 13.82 8.53 3.25
N ARG A 162 14.19 9.63 2.59
CA ARG A 162 15.51 9.79 1.96
C ARG A 162 16.63 9.79 2.99
N GLU A 163 16.44 10.50 4.10
CA GLU A 163 17.47 10.61 5.14
C GLU A 163 16.84 10.52 6.53
N PRO A 164 16.56 9.28 7.01
CA PRO A 164 15.96 9.10 8.30
C PRO A 164 16.96 9.49 9.38
N ASN A 165 16.59 10.46 10.23
CA ASN A 165 17.43 10.87 11.34
C ASN A 165 17.09 10.04 12.60
N PRO A 166 18.02 9.21 13.10
CA PRO A 166 17.78 8.35 14.27
C PRO A 166 17.49 9.13 15.56
N ARG A 167 17.85 10.43 15.62
CA ARG A 167 17.53 11.31 16.75
C ARG A 167 16.05 11.68 16.80
N TYR A 168 15.39 11.78 15.64
CA TYR A 168 13.97 12.10 15.57
C TYR A 168 13.09 10.85 15.66
N PHE A 169 13.56 9.71 15.12
CA PHE A 169 12.78 8.48 15.13
C PHE A 169 13.68 7.26 15.23
N ASN A 170 13.62 6.56 16.38
CA ASN A 170 14.25 5.26 16.57
C ASN A 170 13.16 4.21 16.83
N ILE A 171 12.80 3.46 15.79
CA ILE A 171 11.73 2.47 15.84
C ILE A 171 12.01 1.36 16.86
N SER A 172 13.26 0.97 17.06
CA SER A 172 13.64 -0.05 18.04
C SER A 172 13.35 0.42 19.47
N THR A 173 13.66 1.68 19.78
CA THR A 173 13.35 2.28 21.09
C THR A 173 11.84 2.43 21.28
N VAL A 174 11.12 2.91 20.27
CA VAL A 174 9.66 3.07 20.33
C VAL A 174 8.97 1.72 20.55
N TRP A 175 9.41 0.70 19.82
CA TRP A 175 8.91 -0.67 19.96
C TRP A 175 9.21 -1.24 21.35
N ASP A 176 10.43 -1.08 21.86
CA ASP A 176 10.81 -1.55 23.19
C ASP A 176 9.97 -0.90 24.29
N ASN A 177 9.78 0.42 24.23
CA ASN A 177 8.95 1.15 25.17
C ASN A 177 7.49 0.69 25.14
N ARG A 178 6.93 0.50 23.94
CA ARG A 178 5.58 -0.07 23.77
C ARG A 178 5.49 -1.47 24.38
N LEU A 179 6.51 -2.29 24.17
CA LEU A 179 6.53 -3.65 24.68
C LEU A 179 6.62 -3.70 26.22
N ARG A 180 7.43 -2.82 26.82
CA ARG A 180 7.51 -2.66 28.28
C ARG A 180 6.17 -2.28 28.88
N GLN A 181 5.47 -1.31 28.27
CA GLN A 181 4.14 -0.90 28.72
C GLN A 181 3.11 -2.03 28.58
N TYR A 182 3.13 -2.76 27.46
CA TYR A 182 2.18 -3.85 27.21
C TYR A 182 2.38 -5.05 28.14
N LEU A 183 3.62 -5.48 28.36
CA LEU A 183 3.93 -6.65 29.18
C LEU A 183 3.98 -6.33 30.69
N GLY A 184 4.26 -5.08 31.06
CA GLY A 184 4.43 -4.67 32.45
C GLY A 184 5.49 -5.52 33.16
N THR A 185 5.11 -6.13 34.28
CA THR A 185 5.98 -7.01 35.08
C THR A 185 6.46 -8.26 34.32
N ARG A 186 5.76 -8.68 33.25
CA ARG A 186 6.14 -9.81 32.39
C ARG A 186 7.24 -9.46 31.37
N TYR A 187 7.67 -8.20 31.30
CA TYR A 187 8.64 -7.78 30.28
C TYR A 187 10.02 -8.42 30.45
N ASP A 188 10.48 -8.56 31.70
CA ASP A 188 11.79 -9.17 32.00
C ASP A 188 11.77 -10.69 31.79
N THR A 189 10.59 -11.31 31.85
CA THR A 189 10.33 -12.72 31.54
C THR A 189 9.63 -12.92 30.19
N ARG A 190 9.79 -11.98 29.25
CA ARG A 190 9.05 -11.98 27.97
C ARG A 190 9.27 -13.22 27.09
N LYS A 191 10.35 -13.97 27.29
CA LYS A 191 10.56 -15.28 26.65
C LYS A 191 9.49 -16.25 27.16
N GLY A 192 8.50 -16.55 26.32
CA GLY A 192 7.34 -17.40 26.66
C GLY A 192 6.06 -16.63 26.99
N ALA A 193 6.13 -15.32 27.26
CA ALA A 193 4.93 -14.51 27.53
C ALA A 193 4.00 -14.41 26.30
N PHE A 194 4.58 -14.35 25.11
CA PHE A 194 3.82 -14.31 23.86
C PHE A 194 3.19 -15.66 23.51
N ASP A 195 3.90 -16.77 23.70
CA ASP A 195 3.35 -18.12 23.49
C ASP A 195 2.20 -18.41 24.46
N TRP A 196 2.31 -17.88 25.68
CA TRP A 196 1.25 -17.94 26.68
C TRP A 196 0.03 -17.09 26.28
N ASP A 197 0.24 -15.83 25.86
CA ASP A 197 -0.85 -14.98 25.37
C ASP A 197 -1.51 -15.57 24.10
N LEU A 198 -0.73 -16.19 23.20
CA LEU A 198 -1.24 -16.91 22.02
C LEU A 198 -2.14 -18.09 22.44
N SER A 199 -1.63 -18.94 23.32
CA SER A 199 -2.32 -20.16 23.76
C SER A 199 -3.58 -19.88 24.56
N MET A 200 -3.59 -18.83 25.38
CA MET A 200 -4.67 -18.53 26.33
C MET A 200 -5.68 -17.50 25.85
N LYS A 201 -5.39 -16.73 24.80
CA LYS A 201 -6.30 -15.69 24.31
C LYS A 201 -6.62 -15.85 22.84
N LEU A 202 -5.60 -16.02 22.00
CA LEU A 202 -5.79 -16.02 20.55
C LEU A 202 -6.34 -17.35 20.03
N HIS A 203 -5.93 -18.49 20.58
CA HIS A 203 -6.50 -19.79 20.20
C HIS A 203 -8.01 -19.89 20.47
N ASP A 204 -8.47 -19.33 21.59
CA ASP A 204 -9.89 -19.30 21.94
C ASP A 204 -10.70 -18.34 21.05
N LEU A 205 -10.05 -17.31 20.51
CA LEU A 205 -10.62 -16.36 19.54
C LEU A 205 -10.50 -16.84 18.08
N GLY A 206 -10.18 -18.12 17.85
CA GLY A 206 -10.11 -18.69 16.50
C GLY A 206 -8.76 -18.54 15.80
N GLY A 207 -7.71 -18.11 16.50
CA GLY A 207 -6.33 -18.03 16.01
C GLY A 207 -5.63 -19.39 15.82
N LYS A 208 -6.38 -20.50 15.86
CA LYS A 208 -5.90 -21.84 15.48
C LYS A 208 -5.76 -21.92 13.95
N SER A 209 -4.77 -21.24 13.38
CA SER A 209 -4.45 -21.39 11.97
C SER A 209 -3.63 -22.67 11.74
N HIS A 210 -4.35 -23.74 11.40
CA HIS A 210 -3.95 -24.94 10.64
C HIS A 210 -2.56 -25.56 10.89
N HIS A 211 -2.45 -26.39 11.93
CA HIS A 211 -1.68 -27.65 11.85
C HIS A 211 -2.66 -28.77 11.49
N GLU A 212 -3.07 -28.86 10.22
CA GLU A 212 -3.68 -30.09 9.70
C GLU A 212 -2.69 -30.78 8.77
N LYS A 213 -2.09 -31.83 9.35
CA LYS A 213 -1.44 -33.03 8.77
C LYS A 213 -0.34 -32.85 7.74
#